data_AF-A0A2S7XPC6-F1
#
_entry.id   AF-A0A2S7XPC6-F1
#
_cell.length_a   1.000
_cell.length_b   1.000
_cell.length_c   1.000
_cell.angle_alpha   90.00
_cell.angle_beta   90.00
_cell.angle_gamma   90.00
#
_symmetry.space_group_name_H-M   'P 1'
#
loop_
_entity.id
_entity.type
_entity.pdbx_description
1 polymer ?
#
loop_
_entity_poly.entity_id
_entity_poly.type
_entity_poly.pdbx_seq_one_letter_code
_entity_poly.pdbx_strand_id
1 'polypeptide(L)'
;MLMRFSGLKRWTMLIGLLVSTLFFINAVYAAGLNDTGITTCSNADTNGLPCPVAGFPGQDAEFGTNGFDFTKLDAAGNDLPTTATDHTCVRDNVSGLIWQVKLSDSAYTFDQAAGYVNNVNATGLCGFNDWRMPDIKELLSIADHSRHSPAIDTNYFPNTPSDEFWSGSPYAFYSIYVWDVGFYDAHVGNYGSQYDSSRVRLVRGGQSFYYFVDNNDGTVTQSNTGLMWAKCSEGQSGTNCTGTAKTMNWKAALTAANNFNLGVITIGACPMSKSCKS
;
A
#
# COMPACT_ATOMS: atom_id res chain seq x y z
N MET A 1 -56.36 -70.31 19.43
CA MET A 1 -55.12 -70.89 18.88
C MET A 1 -54.33 -69.75 18.24
N LEU A 2 -53.11 -69.52 18.74
CA LEU A 2 -52.22 -68.41 18.42
C LEU A 2 -51.71 -68.44 16.97
N MET A 3 -51.47 -67.27 16.37
CA MET A 3 -50.34 -66.94 15.45
C MET A 3 -50.37 -65.41 15.15
N ARG A 4 -49.63 -64.59 15.91
CA ARG A 4 -48.29 -64.03 15.69
C ARG A 4 -48.19 -62.94 14.58
N PHE A 5 -47.87 -61.73 15.04
CA PHE A 5 -47.59 -60.50 14.30
C PHE A 5 -46.16 -60.45 13.72
N SER A 6 -46.01 -59.86 12.54
CA SER A 6 -44.78 -59.26 11.97
C SER A 6 -45.27 -58.10 11.07
N GLY A 7 -44.70 -56.90 10.96
CA GLY A 7 -43.55 -56.22 11.53
C GLY A 7 -43.44 -54.90 10.74
N LEU A 8 -43.96 -53.78 11.27
CA LEU A 8 -43.88 -52.47 10.60
C LEU A 8 -42.63 -51.73 11.09
N LYS A 9 -41.63 -51.59 10.22
CA LYS A 9 -40.41 -50.79 10.48
C LYS A 9 -40.76 -49.31 10.49
N ARG A 10 -40.60 -48.65 11.66
CA ARG A 10 -40.63 -47.20 11.81
C ARG A 10 -39.41 -46.58 11.10
N TRP A 11 -39.65 -45.67 10.16
CA TRP A 11 -38.64 -44.74 9.65
C TRP A 11 -38.64 -43.51 10.55
N THR A 12 -37.65 -43.40 11.44
CA THR A 12 -37.32 -42.15 12.13
C THR A 12 -36.51 -41.27 11.17
N MET A 13 -37.10 -40.16 10.74
CA MET A 13 -36.42 -39.10 9.98
C MET A 13 -35.51 -38.33 10.95
N LEU A 14 -34.20 -38.49 10.82
CA LEU A 14 -33.21 -37.65 11.49
C LEU A 14 -33.11 -36.32 10.74
N ILE A 15 -33.62 -35.24 11.34
CA ILE A 15 -33.34 -33.88 10.88
C ILE A 15 -31.93 -33.54 11.35
N GLY A 16 -30.96 -33.61 10.43
CA GLY A 16 -29.61 -33.13 10.67
C GLY A 16 -29.60 -31.61 10.72
N LEU A 17 -29.33 -31.04 11.90
CA LEU A 17 -29.09 -29.62 12.09
C LEU A 17 -27.71 -29.30 11.49
N LEU A 18 -27.71 -28.80 10.25
CA LEU A 18 -26.50 -28.32 9.58
C LEU A 18 -26.11 -26.98 10.21
N VAL A 19 -25.28 -27.01 11.24
CA VAL A 19 -24.61 -25.81 11.76
C VAL A 19 -23.59 -25.41 10.69
N SER A 20 -24.01 -24.49 9.83
CA SER A 20 -23.12 -23.77 8.91
C SER A 20 -22.12 -22.98 9.75
N THR A 21 -20.97 -23.58 10.07
CA THR A 21 -19.79 -22.80 10.43
C THR A 21 -19.42 -21.96 9.21
N LEU A 22 -19.84 -20.69 9.23
CA LEU A 22 -19.27 -19.67 8.37
C LEU A 22 -17.78 -19.59 8.69
N PHE A 23 -16.97 -20.32 7.93
CA PHE A 23 -15.57 -20.00 7.83
C PHE A 23 -15.50 -18.63 7.17
N PHE A 24 -15.26 -17.60 7.97
CA PHE A 24 -14.67 -16.38 7.45
C PHE A 24 -13.30 -16.79 6.90
N ILE A 25 -13.28 -17.12 5.63
CA ILE A 25 -12.05 -17.07 4.85
C ILE A 25 -11.65 -15.60 4.95
N ASN A 26 -10.70 -15.28 5.82
CA ASN A 26 -9.97 -14.04 5.71
C ASN A 26 -9.37 -14.09 4.31
N ALA A 27 -10.00 -13.40 3.37
CA ALA A 27 -9.43 -13.23 2.05
C ALA A 27 -8.06 -12.61 2.30
N VAL A 28 -7.01 -13.39 2.08
CA VAL A 28 -5.65 -12.86 1.98
C VAL A 28 -5.67 -12.07 0.68
N TYR A 29 -6.09 -10.82 0.75
CA TYR A 29 -5.91 -9.87 -0.33
C TYR A 29 -4.41 -9.81 -0.57
N ALA A 30 -3.98 -10.12 -1.79
CA ALA A 30 -2.66 -9.73 -2.26
C ALA A 30 -2.64 -8.19 -2.16
N ALA A 31 -1.96 -7.66 -1.15
CA ALA A 31 -1.84 -6.22 -0.96
C ALA A 31 -1.01 -5.67 -2.12
N GLY A 32 -1.67 -4.98 -3.04
CA GLY A 32 -1.01 -4.23 -4.09
C GLY A 32 -0.29 -3.01 -3.52
N LEU A 33 0.51 -2.37 -4.37
CA LEU A 33 0.99 -1.01 -4.11
C LEU A 33 0.13 -0.07 -4.94
N ASN A 34 -0.32 1.03 -4.32
CA ASN A 34 -0.85 2.14 -5.10
C ASN A 34 0.24 2.65 -6.04
N ASP A 35 -0.15 2.92 -7.27
CA ASP A 35 0.68 3.62 -8.24
C ASP A 35 0.88 5.09 -7.82
N THR A 36 1.73 5.83 -8.53
CA THR A 36 2.08 7.20 -8.12
C THR A 36 0.94 8.20 -8.35
N GLY A 37 -0.06 7.84 -9.15
CA GLY A 37 -1.14 8.72 -9.61
C GLY A 37 -0.80 9.50 -10.88
N ILE A 38 0.45 9.45 -11.36
CA ILE A 38 0.88 10.10 -12.60
C ILE A 38 0.21 9.42 -13.80
N THR A 39 -0.60 10.19 -14.53
CA THR A 39 -1.38 9.71 -15.70
C THR A 39 -0.94 10.31 -17.03
N THR A 40 0.06 11.18 -17.00
CA THR A 40 0.61 11.84 -18.19
C THR A 40 2.13 11.78 -18.20
N CYS A 41 2.70 11.88 -19.39
CA CYS A 41 4.14 11.87 -19.61
C CYS A 41 4.68 13.30 -19.74
N SER A 42 6.00 13.43 -19.68
CA SER A 42 6.73 14.68 -19.86
C SER A 42 7.86 14.52 -20.87
N ASN A 43 8.37 15.64 -21.37
CA ASN A 43 9.67 15.74 -22.04
C ASN A 43 10.55 16.78 -21.34
N ALA A 44 11.68 17.17 -21.96
CA ALA A 44 12.59 18.17 -21.39
C ALA A 44 11.96 19.56 -21.19
N ASP A 45 10.90 19.89 -21.91
CA ASP A 45 10.35 21.24 -22.01
C ASP A 45 8.87 21.33 -21.57
N THR A 46 8.17 20.20 -21.43
CA THR A 46 6.70 20.16 -21.27
C THR A 46 6.26 18.96 -20.44
N ASN A 47 5.40 19.22 -19.45
CA ASN A 47 4.68 18.22 -18.67
C ASN A 47 3.26 18.01 -19.21
N GLY A 48 2.59 16.93 -18.81
CA GLY A 48 1.17 16.73 -19.12
C GLY A 48 0.89 16.20 -20.53
N LEU A 49 1.87 15.59 -21.18
CA LEU A 49 1.76 15.05 -22.53
C LEU A 49 1.05 13.69 -22.53
N PRO A 50 0.29 13.35 -23.58
CA PRO A 50 -0.15 11.99 -23.81
C PRO A 50 1.04 11.03 -23.90
N CYS A 51 0.92 9.88 -23.26
CA CYS A 51 1.92 8.82 -23.35
C CYS A 51 1.69 7.92 -24.57
N PRO A 52 2.75 7.34 -25.19
CA PRO A 52 4.16 7.54 -24.86
C PRO A 52 4.73 8.82 -25.48
N VAL A 53 5.81 9.35 -24.90
CA VAL A 53 6.51 10.53 -25.43
C VAL A 53 7.78 10.11 -26.16
N ALA A 54 7.88 10.45 -27.45
CA ALA A 54 9.05 10.12 -28.26
C ALA A 54 10.34 10.71 -27.66
N GLY A 55 11.35 9.87 -27.49
CA GLY A 55 12.63 10.26 -26.85
C GLY A 55 12.63 10.19 -25.31
N PHE A 56 11.46 10.00 -24.69
CA PHE A 56 11.28 9.83 -23.25
C PHE A 56 10.38 8.61 -22.94
N PRO A 57 10.71 7.39 -23.41
CA PRO A 57 9.89 6.19 -23.18
C PRO A 57 10.05 5.61 -21.78
N GLY A 58 9.08 4.86 -21.27
CA GLY A 58 9.18 4.21 -19.98
C GLY A 58 9.02 5.16 -18.79
N GLN A 59 8.15 6.16 -18.96
CA GLN A 59 7.65 6.96 -17.84
C GLN A 59 6.52 6.22 -17.11
N ASP A 60 6.29 6.61 -15.86
CA ASP A 60 5.33 5.96 -14.97
C ASP A 60 3.94 5.75 -15.60
N ALA A 61 3.40 6.82 -16.20
CA ALA A 61 2.12 6.81 -16.90
C ALA A 61 2.03 5.87 -18.12
N GLU A 62 3.12 5.26 -18.57
CA GLU A 62 3.11 4.23 -19.63
C GLU A 62 2.80 2.81 -19.10
N PHE A 63 2.98 2.56 -17.80
CA PHE A 63 3.01 1.19 -17.25
C PHE A 63 1.78 0.79 -16.44
N GLY A 64 0.84 1.69 -16.20
CA GLY A 64 -0.42 1.30 -15.57
C GLY A 64 -1.24 2.45 -15.03
N THR A 65 -2.42 2.08 -14.57
CA THR A 65 -3.35 2.93 -13.83
C THR A 65 -3.86 2.15 -12.62
N ASN A 66 -3.02 1.36 -11.95
CA ASN A 66 -3.38 0.83 -10.62
C ASN A 66 -3.35 2.00 -9.62
N GLY A 67 -4.15 3.01 -9.94
CA GLY A 67 -4.30 4.20 -9.15
C GLY A 67 -5.04 3.88 -7.88
N PHE A 68 -5.12 4.89 -7.05
CA PHE A 68 -5.85 4.87 -5.81
C PHE A 68 -7.26 4.30 -5.98
N ASP A 69 -7.54 3.19 -5.30
CA ASP A 69 -8.89 2.62 -5.18
C ASP A 69 -9.36 2.76 -3.73
N PHE A 70 -10.13 3.81 -3.49
CA PHE A 70 -10.60 4.16 -2.15
C PHE A 70 -12.10 3.93 -2.01
N THR A 71 -12.50 3.32 -0.89
CA THR A 71 -13.90 3.23 -0.45
C THR A 71 -14.11 4.10 0.79
N LYS A 72 -15.12 4.97 0.77
CA LYS A 72 -15.55 5.76 1.93
C LYS A 72 -16.26 4.85 2.94
N LEU A 73 -15.98 5.05 4.23
CA LEU A 73 -16.61 4.29 5.33
C LEU A 73 -17.36 5.21 6.30
N ASP A 74 -18.51 4.75 6.78
CA ASP A 74 -19.29 5.42 7.82
C ASP A 74 -18.66 5.26 9.23
N ALA A 75 -19.31 5.81 10.25
CA ALA A 75 -18.83 5.75 11.63
C ALA A 75 -18.83 4.35 12.25
N ALA A 76 -19.51 3.38 11.63
CA ALA A 76 -19.54 1.98 12.03
C ALA A 76 -18.65 1.08 11.14
N GLY A 77 -17.95 1.67 10.16
CA GLY A 77 -17.08 0.94 9.24
C GLY A 77 -17.78 0.26 8.07
N ASN A 78 -19.02 0.66 7.77
CA ASN A 78 -19.72 0.17 6.59
C ASN A 78 -19.37 1.01 5.36
N ASP A 79 -19.36 0.36 4.20
CA ASP A 79 -19.12 1.00 2.91
C ASP A 79 -20.20 2.03 2.60
N LEU A 80 -19.75 3.22 2.18
CA LEU A 80 -20.59 4.30 1.70
C LEU A 80 -20.56 4.37 0.18
N PRO A 81 -21.63 4.87 -0.46
CA PRO A 81 -21.63 5.12 -1.89
C PRO A 81 -20.58 6.18 -2.26
N THR A 82 -20.08 6.13 -3.49
CA THR A 82 -19.09 7.10 -4.01
C THR A 82 -19.59 8.56 -3.96
N THR A 83 -20.91 8.74 -4.01
CA THR A 83 -21.58 10.05 -3.91
C THR A 83 -21.70 10.59 -2.49
N ALA A 84 -21.28 9.85 -1.46
CA ALA A 84 -21.33 10.31 -0.08
C ALA A 84 -20.49 11.58 0.08
N THR A 85 -21.08 12.60 0.70
CA THR A 85 -20.42 13.90 0.94
C THR A 85 -19.62 13.92 2.23
N ASP A 86 -19.86 12.95 3.11
CA ASP A 86 -19.18 12.75 4.38
C ASP A 86 -18.81 11.28 4.59
N HIS A 87 -17.76 11.06 5.37
CA HIS A 87 -17.24 9.74 5.72
C HIS A 87 -16.29 9.87 6.90
N THR A 88 -16.19 8.83 7.72
CA THR A 88 -15.36 8.82 8.93
C THR A 88 -13.99 8.22 8.67
N CYS A 89 -13.90 7.28 7.74
CA CYS A 89 -12.67 6.59 7.36
C CYS A 89 -12.65 6.29 5.87
N VAL A 90 -11.47 5.94 5.37
CA VAL A 90 -11.26 5.51 3.99
C VAL A 90 -10.57 4.16 4.01
N ARG A 91 -11.13 3.18 3.30
CA ARG A 91 -10.43 1.93 2.99
C ARG A 91 -9.71 2.09 1.67
N ASP A 92 -8.44 1.74 1.66
CA ASP A 92 -7.67 1.49 0.45
C ASP A 92 -7.86 0.03 0.03
N ASN A 93 -8.49 -0.18 -1.11
CA ASN A 93 -8.81 -1.53 -1.62
C ASN A 93 -7.59 -2.19 -2.29
N VAL A 94 -6.53 -1.41 -2.60
CA VAL A 94 -5.28 -1.93 -3.13
C VAL A 94 -4.42 -2.52 -2.01
N SER A 95 -4.21 -1.76 -0.92
CA SER A 95 -3.39 -2.21 0.21
C SER A 95 -4.17 -2.98 1.28
N GLY A 96 -5.49 -2.81 1.34
CA GLY A 96 -6.36 -3.32 2.41
C GLY A 96 -6.28 -2.50 3.71
N LEU A 97 -5.54 -1.39 3.71
CA LEU A 97 -5.44 -0.49 4.87
C LEU A 97 -6.70 0.34 5.04
N ILE A 98 -7.04 0.68 6.28
CA ILE A 98 -8.09 1.64 6.58
C ILE A 98 -7.46 2.84 7.28
N TRP A 99 -7.78 4.02 6.77
CA TRP A 99 -7.20 5.29 7.16
C TRP A 99 -8.22 6.17 7.86
N GLN A 100 -7.75 6.85 8.91
CA GLN A 100 -8.51 7.87 9.60
C GLN A 100 -8.74 9.07 8.66
N VAL A 101 -9.97 9.60 8.65
CA VAL A 101 -10.27 10.93 8.07
C VAL A 101 -10.30 11.97 9.18
N LYS A 102 -9.74 13.15 8.90
CA LYS A 102 -9.59 14.25 9.87
C LYS A 102 -10.66 15.31 9.63
N LEU A 103 -11.35 15.71 10.69
CA LEU A 103 -12.23 16.90 10.67
C LEU A 103 -11.44 18.20 10.86
N SER A 104 -10.34 18.13 11.62
CA SER A 104 -9.34 19.18 11.78
C SER A 104 -7.98 18.54 12.03
N ASP A 105 -6.91 19.14 11.51
CA ASP A 105 -5.55 18.65 11.75
C ASP A 105 -4.85 19.47 12.82
N SER A 106 -4.33 18.78 13.83
CA SER A 106 -3.56 19.33 14.95
C SER A 106 -2.16 18.74 14.90
N ALA A 107 -1.16 19.53 15.27
CA ALA A 107 0.21 19.03 15.37
C ALA A 107 0.45 18.40 16.75
N TYR A 108 1.25 17.34 16.78
CA TYR A 108 1.62 16.58 17.98
C TYR A 108 3.12 16.33 17.98
N THR A 109 3.74 16.39 19.17
CA THR A 109 5.04 15.73 19.35
C THR A 109 4.90 14.22 19.24
N PHE A 110 6.01 13.50 19.06
CA PHE A 110 5.95 12.05 18.92
C PHE A 110 5.33 11.37 20.16
N ASP A 111 5.69 11.81 21.37
CA ASP A 111 5.09 11.31 22.62
C ASP A 111 3.59 11.60 22.71
N GLN A 112 3.16 12.78 22.26
CA GLN A 112 1.74 13.15 22.24
C GLN A 112 0.95 12.32 21.22
N ALA A 113 1.57 11.90 20.12
CA ALA A 113 0.94 11.04 19.12
C ALA A 113 0.54 9.68 19.70
N ALA A 114 1.33 9.11 20.61
CA ALA A 114 0.97 7.88 21.31
C ALA A 114 -0.30 8.05 22.17
N GLY A 115 -0.41 9.18 22.89
CA GLY A 115 -1.63 9.54 23.61
C GLY A 115 -2.83 9.71 22.68
N TYR A 116 -2.63 10.33 21.51
CA TYR A 116 -3.66 10.48 20.49
C TYR A 116 -4.17 9.13 19.96
N VAL A 117 -3.27 8.18 19.67
CA VAL A 117 -3.64 6.81 19.27
C VAL A 117 -4.52 6.15 20.32
N ASN A 118 -4.12 6.21 21.60
CA ASN A 118 -4.91 5.63 22.69
C ASN A 118 -6.31 6.22 22.78
N ASN A 119 -6.46 7.53 22.58
CA ASN A 119 -7.76 8.20 22.59
C ASN A 119 -8.64 7.75 21.41
N VAL A 120 -8.08 7.65 20.20
CA VAL A 120 -8.83 7.17 19.01
C VAL A 120 -9.28 5.71 19.19
N ASN A 121 -8.45 4.87 19.81
CA ASN A 121 -8.82 3.49 20.12
C ASN A 121 -9.89 3.40 21.22
N ALA A 122 -9.88 4.29 22.20
CA ALA A 122 -10.89 4.34 23.25
C ALA A 122 -12.26 4.79 22.73
N THR A 123 -12.32 5.63 21.69
CA THR A 123 -13.57 6.10 21.09
C THR A 123 -14.17 5.12 20.09
N GLY A 124 -13.39 4.15 19.60
CA GLY A 124 -13.83 3.20 18.59
C GLY A 124 -14.14 3.83 17.25
N LEU A 125 -13.26 4.70 16.77
CA LEU A 125 -13.41 5.38 15.48
C LEU A 125 -13.68 4.36 14.37
N CYS A 126 -14.76 4.57 13.63
CA CYS A 126 -15.20 3.70 12.53
C CYS A 126 -15.54 2.26 12.98
N GLY A 127 -15.90 2.09 14.26
CA GLY A 127 -16.17 0.78 14.86
C GLY A 127 -14.91 -0.01 15.23
N PHE A 128 -13.74 0.63 15.25
CA PHE A 128 -12.44 -0.05 15.40
C PHE A 128 -11.56 0.54 16.51
N ASN A 129 -10.80 -0.34 17.18
CA ASN A 129 -10.00 -0.02 18.38
C ASN A 129 -8.52 -0.43 18.26
N ASP A 130 -8.04 -0.72 17.06
CA ASP A 130 -6.69 -1.19 16.71
C ASP A 130 -5.97 -0.22 15.76
N TRP A 131 -6.27 1.07 15.88
CA TRP A 131 -5.57 2.15 15.20
C TRP A 131 -4.13 2.29 15.70
N ARG A 132 -3.24 2.64 14.79
CA ARG A 132 -1.83 2.87 15.05
C ARG A 132 -1.28 3.98 14.15
N MET A 133 -0.07 4.43 14.46
CA MET A 133 0.73 5.20 13.51
C MET A 133 1.08 4.32 12.29
N PRO A 134 1.04 4.86 11.07
CA PRO A 134 1.48 4.15 9.86
C PRO A 134 2.99 4.01 9.85
N ASP A 135 3.52 2.98 9.21
CA ASP A 135 4.93 3.01 8.80
C ASP A 135 5.14 4.00 7.64
N ILE A 136 6.39 4.32 7.33
CA ILE A 136 6.69 5.35 6.33
C ILE A 136 6.20 4.98 4.92
N LYS A 137 6.18 3.70 4.57
CA LYS A 137 5.73 3.22 3.25
C LYS A 137 4.22 3.22 3.16
N GLU A 138 3.54 2.84 4.24
CA GLU A 138 2.09 2.97 4.37
C GLU A 138 1.66 4.42 4.21
N LEU A 139 2.31 5.36 4.92
CA LEU A 139 1.93 6.77 4.84
C LEU A 139 2.18 7.34 3.44
N LEU A 140 3.28 6.96 2.79
CA LEU A 140 3.56 7.35 1.41
C LEU A 140 2.56 6.73 0.42
N SER A 141 1.99 5.55 0.73
CA SER A 141 1.10 4.85 -0.21
C SER A 141 -0.23 5.57 -0.46
N ILE A 142 -0.56 6.61 0.29
CA ILE A 142 -1.75 7.45 0.04
C ILE A 142 -1.40 8.80 -0.62
N ALA A 143 -0.12 9.07 -0.90
CA ALA A 143 0.34 10.31 -1.50
C ALA A 143 0.25 10.26 -3.04
N ASP A 144 -0.46 11.22 -3.63
CA ASP A 144 -0.69 11.31 -5.07
C ASP A 144 0.32 12.28 -5.71
N HIS A 145 1.33 11.73 -6.39
CA HIS A 145 2.42 12.48 -7.00
C HIS A 145 1.98 13.27 -8.25
N SER A 146 0.76 13.05 -8.75
CA SER A 146 0.17 13.91 -9.79
C SER A 146 -0.35 15.24 -9.25
N ARG A 147 -0.41 15.38 -7.93
CA ARG A 147 -0.91 16.56 -7.23
C ARG A 147 0.19 17.19 -6.40
N HIS A 148 -0.01 18.46 -6.05
CA HIS A 148 0.81 19.17 -5.07
C HIS A 148 -0.10 20.13 -4.31
N SER A 149 0.27 20.43 -3.07
CA SER A 149 -0.42 21.40 -2.21
C SER A 149 -1.95 21.20 -2.02
N PRO A 150 -2.43 20.05 -1.49
CA PRO A 150 -1.67 18.89 -1.02
C PRO A 150 -1.60 17.75 -2.07
N ALA A 151 -0.54 16.96 -2.01
CA ALA A 151 -0.28 15.78 -2.83
C ALA A 151 -1.04 14.54 -2.33
N ILE A 152 -2.38 14.63 -2.27
CA ILE A 152 -3.28 13.54 -1.84
C ILE A 152 -4.68 13.74 -2.45
N ASP A 153 -5.47 12.67 -2.57
CA ASP A 153 -6.86 12.81 -3.02
C ASP A 153 -7.77 13.41 -1.94
N THR A 154 -8.00 14.72 -2.03
CA THR A 154 -8.84 15.48 -1.09
C THR A 154 -10.32 15.11 -1.10
N ASN A 155 -10.80 14.35 -2.09
CA ASN A 155 -12.16 13.80 -2.07
C ASN A 155 -12.33 12.68 -1.03
N TYR A 156 -11.23 11.99 -0.71
CA TYR A 156 -11.18 10.92 0.28
C TYR A 156 -10.47 11.37 1.56
N PHE A 157 -9.51 12.28 1.46
CA PHE A 157 -8.78 12.84 2.61
C PHE A 157 -9.01 14.35 2.72
N PRO A 158 -10.24 14.79 3.04
CA PRO A 158 -10.55 16.20 3.20
C PRO A 158 -9.72 16.81 4.35
N ASN A 159 -9.49 18.11 4.27
CA ASN A 159 -8.76 18.91 5.26
C ASN A 159 -7.30 18.45 5.52
N THR A 160 -6.67 17.77 4.57
CA THR A 160 -5.24 17.44 4.67
C THR A 160 -4.41 18.71 4.38
N PRO A 161 -3.67 19.29 5.35
CA PRO A 161 -2.75 20.39 5.08
C PRO A 161 -1.57 19.95 4.22
N SER A 162 -0.94 20.91 3.55
CA SER A 162 0.32 20.73 2.82
C SER A 162 1.52 20.82 3.77
N ASP A 163 1.50 20.00 4.81
CA ASP A 163 2.49 19.93 5.90
C ASP A 163 3.13 18.53 5.94
N GLU A 164 4.09 18.35 6.85
CA GLU A 164 4.70 17.08 7.22
C GLU A 164 3.77 16.26 8.13
N PHE A 165 3.80 14.94 7.93
CA PHE A 165 3.07 13.97 8.73
C PHE A 165 4.04 12.93 9.28
N TRP A 166 4.02 12.75 10.60
CA TRP A 166 4.81 11.71 11.25
C TRP A 166 4.39 10.32 10.79
N SER A 167 5.39 9.49 10.51
CA SER A 167 5.23 8.04 10.52
C SER A 167 5.63 7.47 11.89
N GLY A 168 5.25 6.22 12.17
CA GLY A 168 5.75 5.43 13.29
C GLY A 168 7.12 4.80 13.03
N SER A 169 7.83 5.19 11.96
CA SER A 169 9.14 4.63 11.61
C SER A 169 10.28 5.47 12.20
N PRO A 170 11.07 4.92 13.15
CA PRO A 170 12.20 5.65 13.73
C PRO A 170 13.35 5.80 12.74
N TYR A 171 14.16 6.85 12.89
CA TYR A 171 15.39 6.97 12.13
C TYR A 171 16.52 6.16 12.76
N ALA A 172 17.06 5.20 12.02
CA ALA A 172 18.01 4.21 12.57
C ALA A 172 19.36 4.81 13.02
N PHE A 173 19.80 5.92 12.42
CA PHE A 173 21.12 6.51 12.70
C PHE A 173 21.11 7.50 13.85
N TYR A 174 19.97 8.15 14.12
CA TYR A 174 19.83 9.10 15.21
C TYR A 174 18.44 8.96 15.84
N SER A 175 18.41 8.47 17.09
CA SER A 175 17.18 8.14 17.81
C SER A 175 16.24 9.32 18.08
N ILE A 176 16.70 10.55 17.86
CA ILE A 176 15.88 11.75 18.00
C ILE A 176 15.07 12.05 16.74
N TYR A 177 15.43 11.49 15.58
CA TYR A 177 14.74 11.76 14.33
C TYR A 177 13.76 10.65 13.98
N VAL A 178 12.71 11.02 13.27
CA VAL A 178 11.63 10.14 12.85
C VAL A 178 11.38 10.40 11.36
N TRP A 179 11.04 9.35 10.61
CA TRP A 179 10.65 9.51 9.21
C TRP A 179 9.26 10.15 9.10
N ASP A 180 9.09 11.03 8.12
CA ASP A 180 7.86 11.76 7.85
C ASP A 180 7.55 11.78 6.34
N VAL A 181 6.29 12.05 6.01
CA VAL A 181 5.85 12.32 4.62
C VAL A 181 5.35 13.75 4.54
N GLY A 182 5.89 14.53 3.61
CA GLY A 182 5.42 15.87 3.30
C GLY A 182 4.35 15.83 2.21
N PHE A 183 3.12 16.24 2.54
CA PHE A 183 2.04 16.31 1.55
C PHE A 183 2.07 17.60 0.70
N TYR A 184 3.13 18.40 0.75
CA TYR A 184 3.32 19.47 -0.23
C TYR A 184 3.52 18.90 -1.65
N ASP A 185 4.37 17.87 -1.77
CA ASP A 185 4.83 17.27 -3.03
C ASP A 185 5.08 15.75 -2.93
N ALA A 186 4.55 15.09 -1.89
CA ALA A 186 4.68 13.65 -1.63
C ALA A 186 6.12 13.16 -1.36
N HIS A 187 6.99 14.01 -0.79
CA HIS A 187 8.34 13.59 -0.42
C HIS A 187 8.39 12.82 0.90
N VAL A 188 9.48 12.07 1.11
CA VAL A 188 9.83 11.41 2.38
C VAL A 188 10.99 12.16 3.03
N GLY A 189 10.79 12.59 4.28
CA GLY A 189 11.76 13.32 5.10
C GLY A 189 12.17 12.54 6.35
N ASN A 190 13.25 13.00 6.99
CA ASN A 190 13.72 12.49 8.28
C ASN A 190 14.36 13.59 9.15
N TYR A 191 14.01 14.85 8.89
CA TYR A 191 14.64 16.00 9.53
C TYR A 191 13.93 16.42 10.82
N GLY A 192 12.69 15.98 11.00
CA GLY A 192 11.92 16.28 12.20
C GLY A 192 12.50 15.57 13.42
N SER A 193 12.72 16.34 14.49
CA SER A 193 13.00 15.79 15.82
C SER A 193 11.71 15.26 16.46
N GLN A 194 11.78 14.19 17.24
CA GLN A 194 10.66 13.66 18.02
C GLN A 194 10.04 14.68 19.00
N TYR A 195 10.78 15.76 19.30
CA TYR A 195 10.32 16.88 20.11
C TYR A 195 9.56 17.95 19.31
N ASP A 196 9.68 17.95 17.98
CA ASP A 196 8.95 18.84 17.11
C ASP A 196 7.50 18.38 17.00
N SER A 197 6.59 19.34 16.79
CA SER A 197 5.19 19.02 16.54
C SER A 197 4.96 18.87 15.05
N SER A 198 4.40 17.74 14.63
CA SER A 198 4.01 17.48 13.24
C SER A 198 2.63 16.83 13.17
N ARG A 199 2.07 16.72 11.97
CA ARG A 199 0.72 16.15 11.78
C ARG A 199 0.76 14.64 11.93
N VAL A 200 -0.39 14.03 12.20
CA VAL A 200 -0.51 12.57 12.37
C VAL A 200 -1.77 12.08 11.68
N ARG A 201 -1.69 10.98 10.92
CA ARG A 201 -2.86 10.27 10.40
C ARG A 201 -2.75 8.81 10.78
N LEU A 202 -3.78 8.29 11.44
CA LEU A 202 -3.76 6.91 11.89
C LEU A 202 -4.21 5.95 10.79
N VAL A 203 -3.68 4.74 10.87
CA VAL A 203 -4.02 3.62 10.01
C VAL A 203 -4.36 2.40 10.85
N ARG A 204 -5.09 1.46 10.27
CA ARG A 204 -5.32 0.13 10.82
C ARG A 204 -5.32 -0.95 9.73
N GLY A 205 -5.22 -2.20 10.17
CA GLY A 205 -5.13 -3.35 9.28
C GLY A 205 -3.77 -3.48 8.60
N GLY A 206 -3.76 -4.20 7.47
CA GLY A 206 -2.60 -4.34 6.59
C GLY A 206 -1.70 -5.55 6.88
N GLN A 207 -0.87 -5.86 5.88
CA GLN A 207 0.20 -6.86 5.89
C GLN A 207 1.55 -6.14 5.78
N SER A 208 2.62 -6.79 6.24
CA SER A 208 3.98 -6.23 6.14
C SER A 208 4.44 -6.12 4.68
N PHE A 209 4.90 -4.92 4.28
CA PHE A 209 5.57 -4.69 2.98
C PHE A 209 7.00 -5.26 2.92
N TYR A 210 7.47 -5.93 3.97
CA TYR A 210 8.89 -6.23 4.19
C TYR A 210 9.29 -7.69 3.95
N TYR A 211 8.45 -8.48 3.29
CA TYR A 211 8.79 -9.88 3.01
C TYR A 211 9.35 -10.05 1.59
N PHE A 212 10.66 -10.27 1.52
CA PHE A 212 11.43 -10.50 0.31
C PHE A 212 11.97 -11.93 0.28
N VAL A 213 11.84 -12.59 -0.87
CA VAL A 213 12.32 -13.95 -1.13
C VAL A 213 13.42 -13.88 -2.17
N ASP A 214 14.60 -14.37 -1.81
CA ASP A 214 15.70 -14.56 -2.76
C ASP A 214 15.40 -15.77 -3.65
N ASN A 215 15.32 -15.53 -4.97
CA ASN A 215 15.02 -16.58 -5.96
C ASN A 215 16.26 -17.40 -6.33
N ASN A 216 17.45 -17.04 -5.82
CA ASN A 216 18.75 -17.66 -6.12
C ASN A 216 19.16 -17.63 -7.61
N ASP A 217 18.50 -16.81 -8.42
CA ASP A 217 18.77 -16.62 -9.85
C ASP A 217 19.29 -15.20 -10.18
N GLY A 218 19.62 -14.43 -9.14
CA GLY A 218 20.02 -13.02 -9.25
C GLY A 218 18.85 -12.04 -9.10
N THR A 219 17.64 -12.53 -8.81
CA THR A 219 16.47 -11.70 -8.51
C THR A 219 15.94 -11.91 -7.09
N VAL A 220 15.15 -10.95 -6.61
CA VAL A 220 14.46 -10.99 -5.31
C VAL A 220 12.99 -10.64 -5.54
N THR A 221 12.08 -11.46 -5.01
CA THR A 221 10.63 -11.26 -5.12
C THR A 221 10.07 -10.66 -3.83
N GLN A 222 9.27 -9.61 -3.93
CA GLN A 222 8.47 -9.10 -2.83
C GLN A 222 7.14 -9.89 -2.79
N SER A 223 6.89 -10.69 -1.76
CA SER A 223 5.83 -11.71 -1.85
C SER A 223 4.40 -11.19 -1.78
N ASN A 224 4.18 -10.02 -1.18
CA ASN A 224 2.84 -9.41 -1.10
C ASN A 224 2.38 -8.82 -2.45
N THR A 225 3.31 -8.23 -3.21
CA THR A 225 3.03 -7.57 -4.49
C THR A 225 3.35 -8.45 -5.71
N GLY A 226 4.23 -9.43 -5.54
CA GLY A 226 4.80 -10.21 -6.63
C GLY A 226 5.82 -9.44 -7.49
N LEU A 227 6.20 -8.22 -7.08
CA LEU A 227 7.24 -7.45 -7.76
C LEU A 227 8.59 -8.17 -7.62
N MET A 228 9.34 -8.21 -8.72
CA MET A 228 10.64 -8.84 -8.78
C MET A 228 11.71 -7.78 -9.09
N TRP A 229 12.79 -7.83 -8.34
CA TRP A 229 13.87 -6.87 -8.41
C TRP A 229 15.18 -7.57 -8.76
N ALA A 230 16.01 -6.94 -9.57
CA ALA A 230 17.41 -7.35 -9.69
C ALA A 230 18.07 -7.28 -8.30
N LYS A 231 18.74 -8.35 -7.88
CA LYS A 231 19.41 -8.40 -6.57
C LYS A 231 20.56 -7.41 -6.49
N CYS A 232 21.33 -7.30 -7.57
CA CYS A 232 22.50 -6.45 -7.64
C CYS A 232 22.22 -5.17 -8.43
N SER A 233 22.84 -4.07 -8.00
CA SER A 233 22.83 -2.84 -8.78
C SER A 233 23.58 -3.05 -10.09
N GLU A 234 23.18 -2.35 -11.14
CA GLU A 234 23.84 -2.43 -12.44
C GLU A 234 25.35 -2.14 -12.31
N GLY A 235 26.19 -3.01 -12.88
CA GLY A 235 27.64 -2.98 -12.70
C GLY A 235 28.20 -3.87 -11.58
N GLN A 236 27.35 -4.39 -10.70
CA GLN A 236 27.71 -5.41 -9.70
C GLN A 236 27.30 -6.81 -10.15
N SER A 237 27.91 -7.84 -9.55
CA SER A 237 27.60 -9.24 -9.90
C SER A 237 27.85 -10.21 -8.75
N GLY A 238 27.48 -11.49 -8.95
CA GLY A 238 27.63 -12.55 -7.96
C GLY A 238 26.56 -12.54 -6.88
N THR A 239 26.63 -13.49 -5.94
CA THR A 239 25.63 -13.68 -4.88
C THR A 239 25.62 -12.55 -3.85
N ASN A 240 26.74 -11.86 -3.69
CA ASN A 240 26.94 -10.79 -2.71
C ASN A 240 27.10 -9.40 -3.36
N CYS A 241 26.73 -9.26 -4.64
CA CYS A 241 26.77 -8.01 -5.39
C CYS A 241 28.11 -7.25 -5.27
N THR A 242 29.20 -7.95 -5.57
CA THR A 242 30.54 -7.36 -5.55
C THR A 242 30.82 -6.57 -6.83
N GLY A 243 31.78 -5.64 -6.75
CA GLY A 243 32.10 -4.71 -7.84
C GLY A 243 31.58 -3.29 -7.57
N THR A 244 31.71 -2.42 -8.57
CA THR A 244 31.30 -1.01 -8.47
C THR A 244 29.97 -0.80 -9.19
N ALA A 245 28.96 -0.31 -8.48
CA ALA A 245 27.70 0.08 -9.09
C ALA A 245 27.93 1.23 -10.09
N LYS A 246 27.31 1.14 -11.27
CA LYS A 246 27.39 2.16 -12.31
C LYS A 246 26.38 3.27 -12.03
N THR A 247 26.83 4.51 -12.15
CA THR A 247 25.92 5.67 -12.24
C THR A 247 25.47 5.83 -13.69
N MET A 248 24.16 6.00 -13.88
CA MET A 248 23.56 6.18 -15.19
C MET A 248 22.64 7.39 -15.19
N ASN A 249 22.62 8.14 -16.28
CA ASN A 249 21.48 9.01 -16.54
C ASN A 249 20.25 8.17 -16.89
N TRP A 250 19.08 8.80 -16.87
CA TRP A 250 17.81 8.10 -17.08
C TRP A 250 17.76 7.29 -18.39
N LYS A 251 18.24 7.84 -19.51
CA LYS A 251 18.24 7.15 -20.81
C LYS A 251 19.14 5.91 -20.82
N ALA A 252 20.31 6.00 -20.19
CA ALA A 252 21.23 4.88 -20.05
C ALA A 252 20.64 3.80 -19.12
N ALA A 253 20.00 4.20 -18.02
CA ALA A 253 19.33 3.28 -17.09
C ALA A 253 18.18 2.53 -17.76
N LEU A 254 17.33 3.22 -18.54
CA LEU A 254 16.27 2.59 -19.31
C LEU A 254 16.81 1.60 -20.35
N THR A 255 17.88 1.99 -21.06
CA THR A 255 18.55 1.10 -22.02
C THR A 255 19.09 -0.13 -21.32
N ALA A 256 19.70 0.02 -20.14
CA ALA A 256 20.18 -1.11 -19.35
C ALA A 256 19.02 -2.02 -18.89
N ALA A 257 17.91 -1.45 -18.41
CA ALA A 257 16.73 -2.19 -17.98
C ALA A 257 16.11 -3.01 -19.14
N ASN A 258 15.95 -2.42 -20.32
CA ASN A 258 15.40 -3.10 -21.50
C ASN A 258 16.28 -4.24 -22.00
N ASN A 259 17.60 -4.13 -21.79
CA ASN A 259 18.57 -5.15 -22.18
C ASN A 259 18.93 -6.09 -21.01
N PHE A 260 18.28 -5.93 -19.85
CA PHE A 260 18.61 -6.70 -18.67
C PHE A 260 18.19 -8.16 -18.87
N ASN A 261 19.15 -9.05 -18.68
CA ASN A 261 18.97 -10.48 -18.87
C ASN A 261 19.67 -11.23 -17.73
N LEU A 262 18.87 -11.84 -16.85
CA LEU A 262 19.35 -12.77 -15.82
C LEU A 262 18.79 -14.15 -16.13
N GLY A 263 19.63 -15.03 -16.66
CA GLY A 263 19.23 -16.40 -16.97
C GLY A 263 18.08 -16.47 -18.00
N VAL A 264 16.94 -17.07 -17.61
CA VAL A 264 15.78 -17.32 -18.48
C VAL A 264 14.81 -16.12 -18.53
N ILE A 265 15.06 -15.06 -17.75
CA ILE A 265 14.20 -13.88 -17.70
C ILE A 265 14.81 -12.77 -18.56
N THR A 266 14.24 -12.60 -19.74
CA THR A 266 14.47 -11.42 -20.59
C THR A 266 13.44 -10.36 -20.21
N ILE A 267 13.85 -9.27 -19.57
CA ILE A 267 12.93 -8.20 -19.13
C ILE A 267 12.24 -7.52 -20.32
N GLY A 268 12.85 -7.57 -21.52
CA GLY A 268 12.25 -7.11 -22.78
C GLY A 268 10.97 -7.85 -23.22
N ALA A 269 10.50 -8.86 -22.48
CA ALA A 269 9.22 -9.54 -22.72
C ALA A 269 8.22 -9.43 -21.55
N CYS A 270 8.55 -8.82 -20.41
CA CYS A 270 7.60 -8.60 -19.32
C CYS A 270 7.09 -7.15 -19.44
N PRO A 271 5.86 -6.90 -19.95
CA PRO A 271 5.26 -5.58 -19.80
C PRO A 271 5.19 -5.32 -18.29
N MET A 272 5.81 -4.23 -17.83
CA MET A 272 5.93 -3.86 -16.40
C MET A 272 4.57 -3.67 -15.69
N SER A 273 3.45 -3.97 -16.36
CA SER A 273 2.08 -3.93 -15.85
C SER A 273 1.55 -5.27 -15.32
N LYS A 274 2.30 -6.39 -15.37
CA LYS A 274 1.84 -7.67 -14.80
C LYS A 274 2.97 -8.45 -14.14
N SER A 275 2.72 -8.88 -12.91
CA SER A 275 3.53 -9.81 -12.13
C SER A 275 4.05 -10.94 -13.03
N CYS A 276 5.37 -11.08 -13.15
CA CYS A 276 5.95 -12.21 -13.86
C CYS A 276 5.75 -13.46 -12.97
N LYS A 277 4.63 -14.17 -13.16
CA LYS A 277 4.43 -15.51 -12.58
C LYS A 277 5.16 -16.51 -13.46
N SER A 278 6.05 -17.29 -12.86
CA SER A 278 6.62 -18.52 -13.44
C SER A 278 5.54 -19.55 -13.74
#